data_AF-A0A518GMF5-F1
#
_entry.id   AF-A0A518GMF5-F1
#
_cell.length_a   1.000
_cell.length_b   1.000
_cell.length_c   1.000
_cell.angle_alpha   90.00
_cell.angle_beta   90.00
_cell.angle_gamma   90.00
#
_symmetry.space_group_name_H-M   'P 1'
#
loop_
_entity.id
_entity.type
_entity.pdbx_description
1 polymer ?
#
loop_
_entity_poly.entity_id
_entity_poly.type
_entity_poly.pdbx_seq_one_letter_code
_entity_poly.pdbx_strand_id
1 'polypeptide(L)'
;MSSTMKMLVVFDPTKPDSQTTDFLIPWSRDGQRVFLGLKSGKESALGMMVFIGRSITENDLFAKLVDSGAVIPDVDETLALLRSYVERLQSLKIGNVARIRSIDQVNGSDVELELVANTPSALNA
;
A
#
# COMPACT_ATOMS: atom_id res chain seq x y z
N MET A 1 1.96 17.78 7.20
CA MET A 1 2.35 16.38 7.02
C MET A 1 1.11 15.54 7.19
N SER A 2 0.80 14.70 6.22
CA SER A 2 -0.35 13.82 6.25
C SER A 2 0.00 12.62 7.12
N SER A 3 -0.97 12.10 7.87
CA SER A 3 -0.75 10.92 8.69
C SER A 3 -1.97 10.02 8.68
N THR A 4 -1.76 8.75 9.00
CA THR A 4 -2.83 7.75 9.07
C THR A 4 -2.57 6.76 10.20
N MET A 5 -3.64 6.24 10.79
CA MET A 5 -3.58 5.09 11.71
C MET A 5 -4.07 3.80 11.04
N LYS A 6 -4.21 3.81 9.71
CA LYS A 6 -4.65 2.69 8.90
C LYS A 6 -3.62 2.40 7.82
N MET A 7 -3.41 1.13 7.51
CA MET A 7 -2.48 0.66 6.49
C MET A 7 -3.10 -0.49 5.71
N LEU A 8 -2.62 -0.71 4.49
CA LEU A 8 -2.90 -1.94 3.76
C LEU A 8 -1.94 -3.04 4.21
N VAL A 9 -2.47 -4.25 4.40
CA VAL A 9 -1.70 -5.50 4.51
C VAL A 9 -2.03 -6.40 3.33
N VAL A 10 -1.12 -7.31 2.98
CA VAL A 10 -1.36 -8.33 1.94
C VAL A 10 -2.72 -8.99 2.16
N PHE A 11 -3.51 -9.11 1.11
CA PHE A 11 -4.78 -9.82 1.13
C PHE A 11 -4.83 -10.90 0.04
N ASP A 12 -5.15 -12.13 0.44
CA ASP A 12 -5.36 -13.27 -0.46
C ASP A 12 -6.84 -13.68 -0.43
N PRO A 13 -7.59 -13.47 -1.53
CA PRO A 13 -9.02 -13.81 -1.56
C PRO A 13 -9.27 -15.32 -1.43
N THR A 14 -8.28 -16.16 -1.77
CA THR A 14 -8.38 -17.62 -1.60
C THR A 14 -8.27 -18.06 -0.14
N LYS A 15 -7.74 -17.18 0.72
CA LYS A 15 -7.55 -17.39 2.16
C LYS A 15 -7.94 -16.13 2.93
N PRO A 16 -9.22 -15.74 2.92
CA PRO A 16 -9.66 -14.44 3.44
C PRO A 16 -9.45 -14.29 4.95
N ASP A 17 -9.40 -15.40 5.69
CA ASP A 17 -9.14 -15.43 7.13
C ASP A 17 -7.65 -15.42 7.48
N SER A 18 -6.76 -15.48 6.48
CA SER A 18 -5.32 -15.44 6.73
C SER A 18 -4.91 -14.04 7.21
N GLN A 19 -4.43 -13.99 8.46
CA GLN A 19 -3.89 -12.76 9.01
C GLN A 19 -2.44 -12.60 8.53
N THR A 20 -2.21 -11.58 7.71
CA THR A 20 -0.87 -11.18 7.29
C THR A 20 -0.47 -9.92 8.06
N THR A 21 0.80 -9.86 8.45
CA THR A 21 1.38 -8.68 9.12
C THR A 21 2.28 -7.89 8.17
N ASP A 22 2.19 -8.16 6.86
CA ASP A 22 3.07 -7.52 5.88
C ASP A 22 2.39 -6.30 5.30
N PHE A 23 2.85 -5.13 5.75
CA PHE A 23 2.31 -3.85 5.33
C PHE A 23 2.75 -3.51 3.91
N LEU A 24 1.81 -3.01 3.13
CA LEU A 24 1.99 -2.69 1.73
C LEU A 24 2.27 -1.19 1.55
N ILE A 25 3.18 -0.90 0.64
CA ILE A 25 3.41 0.43 0.07
C ILE A 25 3.33 0.37 -1.46
N PRO A 26 3.03 1.47 -2.16
CA PRO A 26 3.21 1.52 -3.60
C PRO A 26 4.70 1.48 -3.97
N TRP A 27 5.00 0.79 -5.06
CA TRP A 27 6.34 0.69 -5.61
C TRP A 27 6.29 0.71 -7.14
N SER A 28 7.34 1.25 -7.77
CA SER A 28 7.52 1.14 -9.22
C SER A 28 8.45 -0.02 -9.53
N ARG A 29 7.96 -0.99 -10.28
CA ARG A 29 8.78 -2.08 -10.83
C ARG A 29 8.45 -2.29 -12.29
N ASP A 30 9.47 -2.35 -13.14
CA ASP A 30 9.34 -2.62 -14.57
C ASP A 30 8.32 -1.71 -15.28
N GLY A 31 8.23 -0.45 -14.85
CA GLY A 31 7.29 0.53 -15.41
C GLY A 31 5.83 0.30 -15.00
N GLN A 32 5.57 -0.45 -13.92
CA GLN A 32 4.24 -0.66 -13.34
C GLN A 32 4.22 -0.28 -11.85
N ARG A 33 3.09 0.28 -11.40
CA ARG A 33 2.84 0.49 -9.97
C ARG A 33 2.26 -0.78 -9.37
N VAL A 34 2.92 -1.31 -8.35
CA VAL A 34 2.54 -2.52 -7.61
C VAL A 34 2.54 -2.25 -6.12
N PHE A 35 1.83 -3.07 -5.33
CA PHE A 35 2.07 -3.07 -3.89
C PHE A 35 3.28 -3.93 -3.57
N LEU A 36 4.17 -3.39 -2.75
CA LEU A 36 5.33 -4.08 -2.20
C LEU A 36 5.15 -4.26 -0.70
N GLY A 37 5.32 -5.50 -0.22
CA GLY A 37 5.36 -5.82 1.21
C GLY A 37 6.67 -5.35 1.85
N LEU A 38 6.59 -4.48 2.86
CA LEU A 38 7.75 -3.90 3.53
C LEU A 38 8.61 -4.94 4.25
N LYS A 39 8.01 -6.04 4.74
CA LYS A 39 8.74 -7.11 5.44
C LYS A 39 9.22 -8.19 4.48
N SER A 40 8.39 -8.59 3.52
CA SER A 40 8.72 -9.72 2.63
C SER A 40 9.48 -9.31 1.36
N GLY A 41 9.40 -8.04 0.96
CA GLY A 41 9.86 -7.57 -0.35
C GLY A 41 9.09 -8.18 -1.53
N LYS A 42 7.95 -8.83 -1.27
CA LYS A 42 7.13 -9.46 -2.31
C LYS A 42 6.03 -8.52 -2.78
N GLU A 43 5.66 -8.70 -4.03
CA GLU A 43 4.53 -7.98 -4.62
C GLU A 43 3.20 -8.58 -4.21
N SER A 44 2.19 -7.71 -4.16
CA SER A 44 0.80 -8.12 -3.98
C SER A 44 -0.11 -7.31 -4.88
N ALA A 45 -1.15 -7.96 -5.40
CA ALA A 45 -2.17 -7.29 -6.20
C ALA A 45 -3.24 -6.61 -5.32
N LEU A 46 -3.46 -7.13 -4.10
CA LEU A 46 -4.57 -6.72 -3.23
C LEU A 46 -4.06 -6.41 -1.82
N GLY A 47 -4.57 -5.33 -1.26
CA GLY A 47 -4.36 -4.94 0.12
C GLY A 47 -5.67 -4.84 0.88
N MET A 48 -5.71 -5.33 2.12
CA MET A 48 -6.82 -5.10 3.04
C MET A 48 -6.44 -4.01 4.03
N MET A 49 -7.36 -3.06 4.24
CA MET A 49 -7.18 -1.96 5.18
C MET A 49 -7.33 -2.43 6.63
N VAL A 50 -6.29 -2.21 7.44
CA VAL A 50 -6.27 -2.56 8.86
C VAL A 50 -5.89 -1.35 9.71
N PHE A 51 -6.32 -1.36 10.97
CA PHE A 51 -5.88 -0.38 11.97
C PHE A 51 -4.57 -0.82 12.60
N ILE A 52 -3.63 0.10 12.77
CA ILE A 52 -2.28 -0.20 13.25
C ILE A 52 -1.97 0.37 14.65
N GLY A 53 -2.93 1.05 15.29
CA GLY A 53 -2.80 1.53 16.68
C GLY A 53 -1.85 2.71 16.89
N ARG A 54 -1.18 3.21 15.84
CA ARG A 54 -0.30 4.37 15.90
C ARG A 54 -0.38 5.20 14.62
N SER A 55 -0.04 6.48 14.73
CA SER A 55 0.07 7.37 13.58
C SER A 55 1.32 7.03 12.76
N ILE A 56 1.17 7.00 11.43
CA ILE A 56 2.23 6.75 10.46
C ILE A 56 2.22 7.88 9.42
N THR A 57 3.42 8.29 9.05
CA THR A 57 3.73 9.29 8.02
C THR A 57 4.52 8.68 6.87
N GLU A 58 4.70 9.43 5.79
CA GLU A 58 5.56 9.06 4.67
C GLU A 58 6.99 8.74 5.11
N ASN A 59 7.53 9.46 6.12
CA ASN A 59 8.89 9.24 6.62
C ASN A 59 9.02 7.92 7.38
N ASP A 60 7.99 7.52 8.11
CA ASP A 60 7.98 6.22 8.81
C ASP A 60 7.99 5.06 7.80
N LEU A 61 7.23 5.20 6.70
CA LEU A 61 7.20 4.23 5.60
C LEU A 61 8.54 4.21 4.85
N PHE A 62 9.11 5.38 4.59
CA PHE A 62 10.41 5.50 3.92
C PHE A 62 11.53 4.87 4.75
N ALA A 63 11.57 5.12 6.06
CA ALA A 63 12.54 4.48 6.95
C ALA A 63 12.41 2.94 6.92
N LYS A 64 11.17 2.42 6.90
CA LYS A 64 10.91 0.97 6.79
C LYS A 64 11.33 0.40 5.43
N LEU A 65 11.20 1.18 4.36
CA LEU A 65 11.66 0.80 3.03
C LEU A 65 13.19 0.77 2.95
N VAL A 66 13.88 1.74 3.57
CA VAL A 66 15.35 1.72 3.68
C VAL A 66 15.80 0.49 4.48
N ASP A 67 15.14 0.22 5.62
CA ASP A 67 15.42 -0.95 6.47
C ASP A 67 15.24 -2.28 5.73
N SER A 68 14.38 -2.35 4.70
CA SER A 68 14.15 -3.57 3.91
C SER A 68 15.28 -3.85 2.90
N GLY A 69 16.18 -2.90 2.69
CA GLY A 69 17.27 -3.00 1.71
C GLY A 69 16.82 -2.75 0.28
N ALA A 70 15.63 -2.17 0.06
CA ALA A 70 15.19 -1.80 -1.28
C ALA A 70 16.10 -0.72 -1.88
N VAL A 71 16.43 -0.88 -3.17
CA VAL A 71 17.19 0.13 -3.91
C VAL A 71 16.25 1.27 -4.27
N ILE A 72 16.52 2.46 -3.74
CA ILE A 72 15.72 3.68 -3.97
C ILE A 72 16.37 4.49 -5.08
N PRO A 73 15.76 4.62 -6.28
CA PRO A 73 16.36 5.34 -7.40
C PRO A 73 16.37 6.86 -7.18
N ASP A 74 15.26 7.39 -6.66
CA ASP A 74 15.05 8.80 -6.39
C ASP A 74 14.33 8.95 -5.05
N VAL A 75 14.98 9.63 -4.11
CA VAL A 75 14.49 9.82 -2.74
C VAL A 75 13.27 10.74 -2.71
N ASP A 76 13.31 11.84 -3.47
CA ASP A 76 12.26 12.85 -3.46
C ASP A 76 10.99 12.32 -4.13
N GLU A 77 11.14 11.61 -5.25
CA GLU A 77 10.02 10.95 -5.91
C GLU A 77 9.39 9.87 -5.01
N THR A 78 10.21 9.08 -4.32
CA THR A 78 9.74 8.03 -3.41
C THR A 78 8.99 8.62 -2.22
N LEU A 79 9.49 9.70 -1.61
CA LEU A 79 8.81 10.38 -0.51
C LEU A 79 7.48 11.00 -0.96
N ALA A 80 7.46 11.63 -2.14
CA ALA A 80 6.24 12.18 -2.71
C ALA A 80 5.19 11.08 -2.98
N LEU A 81 5.64 9.91 -3.47
CA LEU A 81 4.79 8.72 -3.64
C LEU A 81 4.19 8.24 -2.33
N LEU A 82 5.02 8.06 -1.31
CA LEU A 82 4.57 7.60 -0.01
C LEU A 82 3.62 8.61 0.65
N ARG A 83 3.84 9.91 0.44
CA ARG A 83 2.94 10.96 0.90
C ARG A 83 1.58 10.89 0.20
N SER A 84 1.55 10.81 -1.13
CA SER A 84 0.32 10.64 -1.91
C SER A 84 -0.44 9.39 -1.43
N TYR A 85 0.28 8.30 -1.16
CA TYR A 85 -0.29 7.07 -0.60
C TYR A 85 -0.96 7.27 0.76
N VAL A 86 -0.26 7.87 1.73
CA VAL A 86 -0.79 8.14 3.07
C VAL A 86 -2.07 8.98 3.01
N GLU A 87 -2.13 9.95 2.10
CA GLU A 87 -3.32 10.77 1.83
C GLU A 87 -4.47 9.92 1.26
N ARG A 88 -4.19 9.05 0.28
CA ARG A 88 -5.20 8.13 -0.29
C ARG A 88 -5.73 7.11 0.72
N LEU A 89 -4.92 6.65 1.67
CA LEU A 89 -5.39 5.72 2.72
C LEU A 89 -6.50 6.33 3.60
N GLN A 90 -6.58 7.66 3.69
CA GLN A 90 -7.60 8.33 4.49
C GLN A 90 -9.01 8.12 3.94
N SER A 91 -9.18 7.97 2.62
CA SER A 91 -10.49 7.78 1.97
C SER A 91 -11.06 6.37 2.15
N LEU A 92 -10.23 5.38 2.45
CA LEU A 92 -10.63 3.98 2.62
C LEU A 92 -11.01 3.67 4.08
N LYS A 93 -11.98 2.78 4.29
CA LYS A 93 -12.38 2.32 5.63
C LYS A 93 -11.64 1.05 6.02
N ILE A 94 -11.53 0.79 7.33
CA ILE A 94 -11.01 -0.49 7.83
C ILE A 94 -11.87 -1.63 7.27
N GLY A 95 -11.22 -2.71 6.85
CA GLY A 95 -11.85 -3.87 6.20
C GLY A 95 -12.05 -3.72 4.69
N ASN A 96 -11.87 -2.53 4.12
CA ASN A 96 -11.88 -2.37 2.66
C ASN A 96 -10.73 -3.15 2.03
N VAL A 97 -10.98 -3.75 0.87
CA VAL A 97 -9.96 -4.34 0.01
C VAL A 97 -9.74 -3.39 -1.16
N ALA A 98 -8.49 -3.05 -1.41
CA ALA A 98 -8.09 -2.12 -2.46
C ALA A 98 -6.94 -2.68 -3.30
N ARG A 99 -6.81 -2.15 -4.51
CA ARG A 99 -5.66 -2.35 -5.39
C ARG A 99 -5.11 -1.00 -5.85
N ILE A 100 -3.89 -0.99 -6.36
CA ILE A 100 -3.42 0.17 -7.13
C ILE A 100 -4.17 0.17 -8.47
N ARG A 101 -4.74 1.31 -8.84
CA ARG A 101 -5.33 1.46 -10.17
C ARG A 101 -4.20 1.49 -11.20
N SER A 102 -4.26 0.60 -12.18
CA SER A 102 -3.34 0.65 -13.33
C SER A 102 -3.60 1.95 -14.09
N ILE A 103 -2.61 2.85 -14.10
CA ILE A 103 -2.62 4.04 -14.95
C ILE A 103 -1.57 3.78 -16.03
N ASP A 104 -1.93 3.94 -17.30
CA ASP A 104 -1.03 3.69 -18.45
C ASP A 104 0.16 4.68 -18.55
N GLN A 105 0.42 5.46 -17.50
CA GLN A 105 1.60 6.31 -17.36
C GLN A 105 2.13 6.22 -15.93
N VAL A 106 3.28 5.57 -15.74
CA VAL A 106 4.00 5.50 -14.44
C VAL A 106 4.96 6.68 -14.27
N ASN A 107 4.56 7.86 -14.78
CA ASN A 107 5.32 9.08 -14.59
C ASN A 107 4.68 9.90 -13.47
N GLY A 108 5.41 10.07 -12.38
CA GLY A 108 5.04 10.98 -11.29
C GLY A 108 4.76 10.27 -9.97
N SER A 109 4.76 11.07 -8.92
CA SER A 109 4.66 10.64 -7.52
C SER A 109 3.23 10.32 -7.06
N ASP A 110 2.24 10.28 -7.96
CA ASP A 110 0.87 10.02 -7.55
C ASP A 110 0.53 8.52 -7.57
N VAL A 111 -0.26 8.11 -6.58
CA VAL A 111 -0.87 6.80 -6.52
C VAL A 111 -2.39 6.94 -6.47
N GLU A 112 -3.07 6.09 -7.23
CA GLU A 112 -4.50 5.94 -7.13
C GLU A 112 -4.84 4.57 -6.56
N LEU A 113 -5.67 4.57 -5.52
CA LEU A 113 -6.21 3.36 -4.92
C LEU A 113 -7.63 3.13 -5.44
N GLU A 114 -7.87 1.96 -5.99
CA GLU A 114 -9.19 1.50 -6.39
C GLU A 114 -9.76 0.60 -5.30
N LEU A 115 -10.93 0.97 -4.78
CA LEU A 115 -11.70 0.11 -3.88
C LEU A 115 -12.23 -1.09 -4.68
N VAL A 116 -11.79 -2.29 -4.32
CA VAL A 116 -12.23 -3.53 -4.95
C VAL A 116 -13.44 -4.10 -4.22
N ALA A 117 -13.43 -4.07 -2.89
CA ALA A 117 -14.54 -4.55 -2.07
C ALA A 117 -14.65 -3.81 -0.73
N ASN A 118 -15.87 -3.68 -0.22
CA ASN A 118 -16.12 -3.06 1.08
C ASN A 118 -15.66 -3.93 2.26
N THR A 119 -15.70 -5.25 2.08
CA THR A 119 -15.28 -6.26 3.05
C THR A 119 -14.55 -7.41 2.34
N PRO A 120 -13.69 -8.17 3.03
CA PRO A 120 -13.00 -9.33 2.45
C PRO A 120 -13.96 -10.41 1.94
N SER A 121 -15.05 -10.65 2.69
CA SER A 121 -16.07 -11.64 2.38
C SER A 121 -16.82 -11.38 1.07
N ALA A 122 -16.91 -10.12 0.63
CA ALA A 122 -17.62 -9.76 -0.58
C ALA A 122 -16.90 -10.17 -1.88
N LEU A 123 -15.61 -10.55 -1.80
CA LEU A 123 -14.85 -11.04 -2.96
C LEU A 123 -15.09 -12.52 -3.29
N ASN A 124 -15.73 -13.26 -2.38
CA ASN A 124 -16.02 -14.69 -2.52
C ASN A 124 -17.52 -14.98 -2.70
N ALA A 125 -18.34 -13.93 -2.88
CA ALA A 125 -19.80 -14.02 -3.00
C ALA A 125 -20.27 -14.10 -4.47
#